data_AF-A0A8S3YUZ3-F1
#
_entry.id   AF-A0A8S3YUZ3-F1
#
_cell.length_a   1.000
_cell.length_b   1.000
_cell.length_c   1.000
_cell.angle_alpha   90.00
_cell.angle_beta   90.00
_cell.angle_gamma   90.00
#
_symmetry.space_group_name_H-M   'P 1'
#
loop_
_entity.id
_entity.type
_entity.pdbx_description
1 polymer ?
#
loop_
_entity_poly.entity_id
_entity_poly.type
_entity_poly.pdbx_seq_one_letter_code
_entity_poly.pdbx_strand_id
1 'polypeptide(L)'
;MEDILGQLARDIITPKFASIKHTANTALDILKDEDKLKKIEAWELREICLQPLLLALESRARKLGHTALVGIQVMFKDDRFRSSMETSDEDKWLPSQVLSVLSLLLNMTVTASWCTSAKTIVKIAQ
;
A
#
# COMPACT_ATOMS: atom_id res chain seq x y z
N MET A 1 -6.50 3.45 10.89
CA MET A 1 -5.82 2.56 9.91
C MET A 1 -6.27 1.10 10.04
N GLU A 2 -6.49 0.66 11.26
CA GLU A 2 -6.90 -0.66 11.74
C GLU A 2 -8.16 -1.16 11.05
N ASP A 3 -9.18 -0.31 10.88
CA ASP A 3 -10.42 -0.71 10.21
C ASP A 3 -10.17 -1.11 8.75
N ILE A 4 -9.31 -0.37 8.05
CA ILE A 4 -8.97 -0.61 6.65
C ILE A 4 -8.15 -1.89 6.52
N LEU A 5 -7.10 -2.06 7.33
CA LEU A 5 -6.30 -3.28 7.32
C LEU A 5 -7.11 -4.51 7.73
N GLY A 6 -8.00 -4.36 8.72
CA GLY A 6 -8.93 -5.39 9.15
C GLY A 6 -9.90 -5.77 8.03
N GLN A 7 -10.45 -4.78 7.31
CA GLN A 7 -11.28 -5.04 6.14
C GLN A 7 -10.50 -5.77 5.04
N LEU A 8 -9.28 -5.30 4.75
CA LEU A 8 -8.42 -5.91 3.74
C LEU A 8 -8.15 -7.39 4.05
N ALA A 9 -7.80 -7.71 5.29
CA ALA A 9 -7.55 -9.08 5.72
C ALA A 9 -8.81 -9.96 5.71
N ARG A 10 -9.98 -9.39 6.07
CA ARG A 10 -11.29 -10.10 6.04
C ARG A 10 -11.77 -10.39 4.63
N ASP A 11 -11.56 -9.47 3.70
CA ASP A 11 -11.96 -9.63 2.29
C ASP A 11 -11.14 -10.71 1.57
N ILE A 12 -9.99 -11.11 2.13
CA ILE A 12 -9.15 -12.19 1.62
C ILE A 12 -9.59 -13.54 2.19
N ILE A 13 -10.29 -14.28 1.33
CA ILE A 13 -10.72 -15.67 1.58
C ILE A 13 -9.80 -16.67 0.85
N THR A 14 -9.30 -16.29 -0.33
CA THR A 14 -8.46 -17.16 -1.18
C THR A 14 -7.01 -17.22 -0.68
N PRO A 15 -6.36 -18.40 -0.72
CA PRO A 15 -4.93 -18.52 -0.38
C PRO A 15 -4.01 -17.77 -1.35
N LYS A 16 -4.50 -17.40 -2.54
CA LYS A 16 -3.74 -16.62 -3.52
C LYS A 16 -3.18 -15.31 -2.94
N PHE A 17 -3.90 -14.70 -2.00
CA PHE A 17 -3.51 -13.44 -1.38
C PHE A 17 -3.09 -13.61 0.10
N ALA A 18 -2.66 -14.81 0.49
CA ALA A 18 -2.27 -15.11 1.87
C ALA A 18 -1.15 -14.20 2.39
N SER A 19 -0.19 -13.83 1.54
CA SER A 19 0.88 -12.87 1.89
C SER A 19 0.32 -11.50 2.29
N ILE A 20 -0.67 -10.98 1.54
CA ILE A 20 -1.33 -9.70 1.84
C ILE A 20 -2.06 -9.77 3.18
N LYS A 21 -2.76 -10.87 3.43
CA LYS A 21 -3.48 -11.10 4.69
C LYS A 21 -2.51 -11.19 5.87
N HIS A 22 -1.38 -11.87 5.68
CA HIS A 22 -0.35 -12.01 6.69
C HIS A 22 0.26 -10.64 7.05
N THR A 23 0.72 -9.87 6.07
CA THR A 23 1.30 -8.54 6.33
C THR A 23 0.28 -7.57 6.92
N ALA A 24 -0.98 -7.65 6.51
CA ALA A 24 -2.06 -6.84 7.11
C ALA A 24 -2.29 -7.20 8.59
N ASN A 25 -2.26 -8.49 8.94
CA ASN A 25 -2.39 -8.94 10.33
C ASN A 25 -1.17 -8.52 11.16
N THR A 26 0.05 -8.65 10.64
CA THR A 26 1.26 -8.18 11.32
C THR A 26 1.18 -6.69 11.62
N ALA A 27 0.76 -5.87 10.64
CA ALA A 27 0.56 -4.44 10.86
C ALA A 27 -0.52 -4.14 11.91
N LEU A 28 -1.63 -4.90 11.91
CA LEU A 28 -2.67 -4.78 12.93
C LEU A 28 -2.16 -5.12 14.34
N ASP A 29 -1.29 -6.12 14.47
CA ASP A 29 -0.73 -6.52 15.75
C ASP A 29 0.18 -5.42 16.34
N ILE A 30 0.94 -4.73 15.48
CA ILE A 30 1.71 -3.54 15.89
C ILE A 30 0.78 -2.39 16.29
N LEU A 31 -0.24 -2.09 15.50
CA LEU A 31 -1.18 -0.99 15.76
C LEU A 31 -2.02 -1.18 17.04
N LYS A 32 -2.20 -2.42 17.50
CA LYS A 32 -2.91 -2.73 18.76
C LYS A 32 -2.00 -2.74 19.98
N ASP A 33 -0.68 -2.77 19.77
CA ASP A 33 0.31 -2.84 20.83
C ASP A 33 0.82 -1.43 21.16
N GLU A 34 0.21 -0.82 22.18
CA GLU A 34 0.55 0.56 22.59
C GLU A 34 2.03 0.71 22.99
N ASP A 35 2.64 -0.33 23.56
CA ASP A 35 4.03 -0.28 24.00
C ASP A 35 5.00 -0.30 22.82
N LYS A 36 4.66 -1.03 21.75
CA LYS A 36 5.40 -0.96 20.48
C LYS A 36 5.18 0.36 19.78
N LEU A 37 3.94 0.87 19.75
CA LEU A 37 3.63 2.15 19.11
C LEU A 37 4.38 3.34 19.72
N LYS A 38 4.67 3.31 21.03
CA LYS A 38 5.47 4.37 21.68
C LYS A 38 6.96 4.33 21.33
N LYS A 39 7.46 3.19 20.84
CA LYS A 39 8.88 2.96 20.54
C LYS A 39 9.20 3.06 19.06
N ILE A 40 8.22 2.84 18.21
CA ILE A 40 8.38 2.84 16.76
C ILE A 40 8.39 4.27 16.23
N GLU A 41 9.29 4.55 15.30
CA GLU A 41 9.31 5.82 14.60
C GLU A 41 8.18 5.89 13.57
N ALA A 42 7.69 7.10 13.29
CA ALA A 42 6.56 7.28 12.36
C ALA A 42 6.85 6.72 10.96
N TRP A 43 8.10 6.80 10.48
CA TRP A 43 8.50 6.29 9.16
C TRP A 43 8.52 4.75 9.11
N GLU A 44 8.90 4.11 10.20
CA GLU A 44 8.94 2.65 10.31
C GLU A 44 7.51 2.10 10.42
N LEU A 45 6.65 2.77 11.20
CA LEU A 45 5.23 2.43 11.28
C LEU A 45 4.53 2.55 9.92
N ARG A 46 4.89 3.58 9.15
CA ARG A 46 4.41 3.77 7.77
C ARG A 46 4.83 2.61 6.88
N GLU A 47 6.09 2.17 6.90
CA GLU A 47 6.54 1.02 6.08
C GLU A 47 5.74 -0.25 6.38
N ILE A 48 5.56 -0.56 7.67
CA ILE A 48 4.77 -1.71 8.12
C ILE A 48 3.33 -1.63 7.59
N CYS A 49 2.71 -0.44 7.69
CA CYS A 49 1.33 -0.24 7.28
C CYS A 49 1.16 -0.12 5.75
N LEU A 50 2.17 0.37 5.03
CA LEU A 50 2.17 0.52 3.57
C LEU A 50 2.38 -0.81 2.86
N GLN A 51 3.16 -1.73 3.43
CA GLN A 51 3.43 -3.03 2.83
C GLN A 51 2.17 -3.83 2.41
N PRO A 52 1.17 -4.06 3.27
CA PRO A 52 -0.06 -4.74 2.84
C PRO A 52 -0.86 -3.96 1.79
N LEU A 53 -0.82 -2.62 1.84
CA LEU A 53 -1.51 -1.78 0.85
C LEU A 53 -0.84 -1.89 -0.52
N LEU A 54 0.50 -1.86 -0.56
CA LEU A 54 1.28 -2.06 -1.76
C LEU A 54 0.96 -3.41 -2.41
N LEU A 55 1.03 -4.49 -1.65
CA LEU A 55 0.72 -5.83 -2.20
C LEU A 55 -0.73 -5.91 -2.71
N ALA A 56 -1.67 -5.24 -2.04
CA ALA A 56 -3.06 -5.16 -2.50
C ALA A 56 -3.20 -4.40 -3.83
N LEU A 57 -2.44 -3.33 -4.03
CA LEU A 57 -2.36 -2.59 -5.30
C LEU A 57 -1.76 -3.46 -6.42
N GLU A 58 -0.68 -4.18 -6.13
CA GLU A 58 -0.01 -5.07 -7.09
C GLU A 58 -0.83 -6.31 -7.46
N SER A 59 -1.73 -6.74 -6.58
CA SER A 59 -2.57 -7.94 -6.75
C SER A 59 -3.49 -7.91 -7.98
N ARG A 60 -3.75 -6.71 -8.53
CA ARG A 60 -4.75 -6.41 -9.57
C ARG A 60 -6.20 -6.75 -9.19
N ALA A 61 -6.45 -7.11 -7.93
CA ALA A 61 -7.80 -7.32 -7.43
C ALA A 61 -8.43 -5.95 -7.12
N ARG A 62 -9.33 -5.49 -7.99
CA ARG A 62 -9.95 -4.14 -7.89
C ARG A 62 -10.46 -3.79 -6.49
N LYS A 63 -11.12 -4.74 -5.81
CA LYS A 63 -11.64 -4.54 -4.45
C LYS A 63 -10.52 -4.29 -3.42
N LEU A 64 -9.45 -5.09 -3.49
CA LEU A 64 -8.29 -4.94 -2.58
C LEU A 64 -7.53 -3.65 -2.90
N GLY A 65 -7.30 -3.36 -4.18
CA GLY A 65 -6.65 -2.12 -4.60
C GLY A 65 -7.41 -0.86 -4.18
N HIS A 66 -8.75 -0.85 -4.30
CA HIS A 66 -9.56 0.27 -3.81
C HIS A 66 -9.43 0.45 -2.29
N THR A 67 -9.53 -0.64 -1.54
CA THR A 67 -9.34 -0.64 -0.08
C THR A 67 -7.94 -0.09 0.28
N ALA A 68 -6.92 -0.43 -0.51
CA ALA A 68 -5.57 0.08 -0.32
C ALA A 68 -5.44 1.59 -0.56
N LEU A 69 -6.07 2.13 -1.60
CA LEU A 69 -6.11 3.58 -1.84
C LEU A 69 -6.79 4.33 -0.69
N VAL A 70 -7.88 3.79 -0.15
CA VAL A 70 -8.54 4.37 1.04
C VAL A 70 -7.60 4.31 2.25
N GLY A 71 -6.85 3.22 2.43
CA GLY A 71 -5.83 3.10 3.48
C GLY A 71 -4.76 4.18 3.41
N ILE A 72 -4.26 4.47 2.21
CA ILE A 72 -3.29 5.57 1.99
C ILE A 72 -3.91 6.92 2.36
N GLN A 73 -5.17 7.18 1.99
CA GLN A 73 -5.86 8.42 2.38
C GLN A 73 -6.06 8.53 3.89
N VAL A 74 -6.37 7.41 4.56
CA VAL A 74 -6.50 7.36 6.02
C VAL A 74 -5.15 7.64 6.70
N MET A 75 -4.05 7.13 6.14
CA MET A 75 -2.70 7.37 6.65
C MET A 75 -2.35 8.87 6.72
N PHE A 76 -2.73 9.67 5.72
CA PHE A 76 -2.51 11.13 5.76
C PHE A 76 -3.30 11.86 6.85
N LYS A 77 -4.39 11.26 7.35
CA LYS A 77 -5.26 11.85 8.37
C LYS A 77 -4.95 11.37 9.78
N ASP A 78 -4.12 10.34 9.92
CA ASP A 78 -3.82 9.71 11.19
C ASP A 78 -2.48 10.25 11.71
N ASP A 79 -2.55 10.96 12.83
CA ASP A 79 -1.42 11.72 13.38
C ASP A 79 -0.24 10.84 13.77
N ARG A 80 -0.47 9.54 14.01
CA ARG A 80 0.60 8.58 14.33
C ARG A 80 1.59 8.38 13.19
N PHE A 81 1.19 8.65 11.95
CA PHE A 81 2.05 8.53 10.77
C PHE A 81 2.78 9.83 10.43
N ARG A 82 2.50 10.93 11.15
CA ARG A 82 3.18 12.21 10.95
C ARG A 82 4.46 12.23 11.77
N SER A 83 5.58 12.49 11.11
CA SER A 83 6.80 12.83 11.84
C SER A 83 6.64 14.20 12.51
N SER A 84 7.09 14.32 13.76
CA SER A 84 7.09 15.59 14.51
C SER A 84 8.01 16.64 13.88
N MET A 85 9.06 16.20 13.19
CA MET A 85 9.96 17.01 12.39
C MET A 85 10.37 16.24 11.12
N GLU A 86 10.49 16.92 9.98
CA GLU A 86 11.01 16.32 8.76
C GLU A 86 12.47 15.93 8.99
N THR A 87 12.76 14.63 8.83
CA THR A 87 14.10 14.07 8.98
C THR A 87 15.01 14.61 7.88
N SER A 88 16.33 14.67 8.09
CA SER A 88 17.28 15.05 7.03
C SER A 88 17.26 14.10 5.83
N ASP A 89 16.76 12.88 6.03
CA ASP A 89 16.54 11.87 5.01
C ASP A 89 15.12 11.99 4.44
N GLU A 90 15.02 12.50 3.21
CA GLU A 90 13.75 12.76 2.49
C GLU A 90 12.98 11.48 2.17
N ASP A 91 13.66 10.33 2.02
CA ASP A 91 13.00 9.05 1.73
C ASP A 91 12.10 8.61 2.88
N LYS A 92 12.38 9.11 4.09
CA LYS A 92 11.58 8.84 5.30
C LYS A 92 10.41 9.80 5.46
N TRP A 93 10.19 10.75 4.55
CA TRP A 93 9.04 11.64 4.61
C TRP A 93 7.77 10.94 4.15
N LEU A 94 6.63 11.33 4.72
CA LEU A 94 5.35 10.68 4.42
C LEU A 94 5.00 10.79 2.92
N PRO A 95 5.15 11.97 2.28
CA PRO A 95 4.96 12.08 0.83
C PRO A 95 5.86 11.13 0.04
N SER A 96 7.14 11.02 0.39
CA SER A 96 8.12 10.18 -0.32
C SER A 96 7.79 8.69 -0.21
N GLN A 97 7.48 8.20 1.00
CA GLN A 97 7.10 6.80 1.22
C GLN A 97 5.77 6.44 0.55
N VAL A 98 4.80 7.36 0.51
CA VAL A 98 3.54 7.11 -0.20
C VAL A 98 3.76 7.15 -1.71
N LEU A 99 4.56 8.09 -2.20
CA LEU A 99 4.85 8.22 -3.62
C LEU A 99 5.57 6.97 -4.16
N SER A 100 6.48 6.37 -3.38
CA SER A 100 7.15 5.12 -3.78
C SER A 100 6.13 4.00 -4.03
N VAL A 101 5.12 3.86 -3.17
CA VAL A 101 4.02 2.89 -3.33
C VAL A 101 3.13 3.22 -4.53
N LEU A 102 2.79 4.49 -4.74
CA LEU A 102 1.91 4.92 -5.84
C LEU A 102 2.61 4.92 -7.21
N SER A 103 3.92 5.11 -7.26
CA SER A 103 4.71 5.08 -8.51
C SER A 103 4.55 3.75 -9.25
N LEU A 104 4.38 2.65 -8.50
CA LEU A 104 4.16 1.31 -9.05
C LEU A 104 2.82 1.22 -9.79
N LEU A 105 1.78 1.91 -9.34
CA LEU A 105 0.49 1.96 -10.05
C LEU A 105 0.62 2.67 -11.41
N LEU A 106 1.38 3.76 -11.48
CA LEU A 106 1.60 4.51 -12.72
C LEU A 106 2.39 3.66 -13.72
N ASN A 107 3.46 3.01 -13.26
CA ASN A 107 4.27 2.11 -14.11
C ASN A 107 3.45 0.92 -14.64
N MET A 108 2.57 0.34 -13.82
CA MET A 108 1.66 -0.73 -14.24
C MET A 108 0.61 -0.26 -15.26
N THR A 109 0.14 0.99 -15.14
CA THR A 109 -0.85 1.56 -16.08
C THR A 109 -0.22 1.86 -17.44
N VAL A 110 1.00 2.44 -17.43
CA VAL A 110 1.76 2.72 -18.65
C VAL A 110 2.10 1.44 -19.41
N THR A 111 2.57 0.40 -18.70
CA THR A 111 2.87 -0.90 -19.33
C THR A 111 1.62 -1.60 -19.86
N ALA A 112 0.50 -1.56 -19.14
CA ALA A 112 -0.77 -2.12 -19.63
C ALA A 112 -1.29 -1.40 -20.88
N SER A 113 -1.18 -0.07 -20.92
CA SER A 113 -1.56 0.73 -22.10
C SER A 113 -0.67 0.41 -23.30
N TRP A 114 0.65 0.35 -23.10
CA TRP A 114 1.60 -0.01 -24.15
C TRP A 114 1.32 -1.39 -24.76
N CYS A 115 1.06 -2.40 -23.93
CA CYS A 115 0.72 -3.75 -24.39
C CYS A 115 -0.58 -3.79 -25.21
N THR A 116 -1.56 -2.94 -24.89
CA THR A 116 -2.83 -2.86 -25.62
C THR A 116 -2.64 -2.20 -26.98
N SER A 117 -1.83 -1.13 -27.04
CA SER A 117 -1.42 -0.50 -28.29
C SER A 117 -0.60 -1.44 -29.17
N ALA A 118 0.35 -2.19 -28.60
CA ALA A 118 1.16 -3.16 -29.33
C ALA A 118 0.31 -4.28 -29.96
N LYS A 119 -0.66 -4.84 -29.23
CA LYS A 119 -1.61 -5.84 -29.77
C LYS A 119 -2.44 -5.30 -30.93
N THR A 120 -2.79 -4.02 -30.88
CA THR A 120 -3.56 -3.35 -31.94
C THR A 120 -2.71 -3.15 -33.19
N ILE A 121 -1.45 -2.71 -33.03
CA ILE A 121 -0.50 -2.54 -34.13
C ILE A 121 -0.21 -3.89 -34.82
N VAL A 122 0.00 -4.97 -34.05
CA VAL A 122 0.24 -6.31 -34.61
C VAL A 122 -0.97 -6.81 -35.41
N LYS A 123 -2.20 -6.53 -34.97
CA LYS A 123 -3.42 -6.89 -35.70
C LYS A 123 -3.61 -6.11 -37.01
N ILE A 124 -3.11 -4.88 -37.10
CA ILE A 124 -3.19 -4.06 -38.32
C ILE A 124 -2.12 -4.48 -39.33
N ALA A 125 -1.00 -5.03 -38.85
CA ALA A 125 0.11 -5.48 -39.68
C ALA A 125 -0.04 -6.90 -40.26
N GLN A 126 -1.14 -7.60 -39.97
CA GLN A 126 -1.50 -8.93 -40.51
C GLN A 126 -2.67 -8.80 -41.48
#